data_AF-A0A7L1XA03-F1
#
_entry.id   AF-A0A7L1XA03-F1
#
_cell.length_a   1.000
_cell.length_b   1.000
_cell.length_c   1.000
_cell.angle_alpha   90.00
_cell.angle_beta   90.00
_cell.angle_gamma   90.00
#
_symmetry.space_group_name_H-M   'P 1'
#
loop_
_entity.id
_entity.type
_entity.pdbx_description
1 polymer ?
#
loop_
_entity_poly.entity_id
_entity_poly.type
_entity_poly.pdbx_seq_one_letter_code
_entity_poly.pdbx_strand_id
1 'polypeptide(L)' 'QILVLVRNPKDTAVSYYHFYNMPLLPSFASWDEYFATFMSGKVTWGSYFDHLVEWNKYIDHESIMVITYEELKE' A
#
# COMPACT_ATOMS: atom_id res chain seq x y z
N GLN A 1 -20.86 1.05 -5.33
CA GLN A 1 -19.66 1.80 -5.75
C GLN A 1 -18.54 1.52 -4.76
N ILE A 2 -17.34 1.20 -5.24
CA ILE A 2 -16.11 1.07 -4.45
C ILE A 2 -15.07 2.02 -5.05
N LEU A 3 -14.41 2.80 -4.19
CA LEU A 3 -13.28 3.65 -4.57
C LEU A 3 -11.99 2.97 -4.13
N VAL A 4 -11.09 2.72 -5.07
CA VAL A 4 -9.77 2.15 -4.81
C VAL A 4 -8.73 3.25 -4.96
N LEU A 5 -8.07 3.58 -3.86
CA LEU A 5 -7.00 4.58 -3.84
C LEU A 5 -5.65 3.88 -4.06
N VAL A 6 -4.94 4.29 -5.11
CA VAL A 6 -3.60 3.81 -5.44
C VAL A 6 -2.60 4.94 -5.16
N ARG A 7 -1.39 4.60 -4.71
CA ARG A 7 -0.31 5.58 -4.49
C ARG A 7 1.00 5.06 -5.05
N ASN A 8 1.95 5.94 -5.38
CA ASN A 8 3.30 5.52 -5.73
C ASN A 8 3.86 4.54 -4.66
N PRO A 9 4.26 3.30 -5.04
CA PRO A 9 4.69 2.28 -4.09
C PRO A 9 5.89 2.70 -3.24
N LYS A 10 6.77 3.58 -3.77
CA LYS A 10 7.93 4.10 -3.02
C LYS A 10 7.46 4.99 -1.87
N ASP A 11 6.53 5.89 -2.15
CA ASP A 11 5.94 6.78 -1.16
C ASP A 11 5.08 6.02 -0.16
N THR A 12 4.35 5.01 -0.64
CA THR A 12 3.60 4.09 0.22
C THR A 12 4.52 3.35 1.18
N ALA A 13 5.64 2.80 0.71
CA ALA A 13 6.61 2.11 1.55
C ALA A 13 7.16 3.03 2.66
N VAL A 14 7.56 4.26 2.33
CA VAL A 14 8.06 5.24 3.32
C VAL A 14 6.97 5.62 4.31
N SER A 15 5.78 5.96 3.83
CA SER A 15 4.64 6.32 4.67
C SER A 15 4.28 5.20 5.64
N TYR A 16 4.35 3.96 5.17
CA TYR A 16 3.95 2.80 5.96
C TYR A 16 5.02 2.40 6.99
N TYR A 17 6.31 2.60 6.70
CA TYR A 17 7.38 2.49 7.70
C TYR A 17 7.16 3.42 8.89
N HIS A 18 6.79 4.68 8.64
CA HIS A 18 6.51 5.62 9.71
C HIS A 18 5.24 5.26 10.49
N PHE A 19 4.22 4.70 9.81
CA PHE A 19 3.00 4.20 10.46
C PHE A 19 3.27 3.03 11.40
N TYR A 20 4.26 2.18 11.09
CA TYR A 20 4.72 1.10 11.96
C TYR A 20 5.30 1.55 13.31
N ASN A 21 5.57 2.84 13.51
CA ASN A 21 5.90 3.39 14.83
C ASN A 21 4.67 3.52 15.76
N MET A 22 3.46 3.14 15.31
CA MET A 22 2.29 3.07 16.17
C MET A 22 2.38 1.90 17.16
N PRO A 23 1.94 2.05 18.43
CA PRO A 23 2.03 1.01 19.46
C PRO A 23 1.32 -0.32 19.15
N LEU A 24 0.42 -0.32 18.17
CA LEU A 24 -0.41 -1.47 17.80
C LEU A 24 0.24 -2.38 16.75
N LEU A 25 1.43 -2.03 16.25
CA LEU A 25 2.12 -2.77 15.21
C LEU A 25 3.50 -3.28 15.68
N PRO A 26 3.99 -4.40 15.11
CA PRO A 26 5.37 -4.85 15.31
C PRO A 26 6.38 -3.78 14.91
N SER A 27 7.34 -3.46 15.76
CA SER A 27 8.42 -2.55 15.40
C SER A 27 9.46 -3.23 14.52
N PHE A 28 10.01 -2.51 13.55
CA PHE A 28 11.21 -2.93 12.80
C PHE A 28 12.46 -2.30 13.42
N ALA A 29 13.59 -3.03 13.42
CA ALA A 29 14.83 -2.50 13.98
C ALA A 29 15.51 -1.49 13.03
N SER A 30 15.26 -1.59 11.71
CA SER A 30 15.81 -0.68 10.71
C SER A 30 14.90 -0.55 9.48
N TRP A 31 15.19 0.46 8.66
CA TRP A 31 14.57 0.63 7.35
C TRP A 31 14.81 -0.58 6.44
N ASP A 32 16.02 -1.14 6.42
CA ASP A 32 16.36 -2.25 5.53
C ASP A 32 15.59 -3.53 5.88
N GLU A 33 15.42 -3.81 7.18
CA GLU A 33 14.61 -4.93 7.66
C GLU A 33 13.13 -4.76 7.26
N TYR A 34 12.58 -3.57 7.50
CA TYR A 34 11.24 -3.22 7.07
C TYR A 34 11.07 -3.37 5.57
N PHE A 35 11.99 -2.80 4.79
CA PHE A 35 11.86 -2.75 3.33
C PHE A 35 11.94 -4.15 2.72
N ALA A 36 12.84 -5.01 3.21
CA ALA A 36 12.86 -6.42 2.82
C ALA A 36 11.53 -7.13 3.15
N THR A 37 10.97 -6.85 4.33
CA THR A 37 9.67 -7.41 4.76
C THR A 37 8.52 -6.93 3.87
N PHE A 38 8.46 -5.62 3.59
CA PHE A 38 7.50 -4.98 2.68
C PHE A 38 7.56 -5.59 1.28
N MET A 39 8.77 -5.71 0.71
CA MET A 39 8.98 -6.30 -0.62
C MET A 39 8.59 -7.78 -0.69
N SER A 40 8.71 -8.51 0.43
CA SER A 40 8.26 -9.89 0.52
C SER A 40 6.76 -10.05 0.78
N GLY A 41 6.03 -8.95 0.98
CA GLY A 41 4.61 -8.95 1.32
C GLY A 41 4.29 -9.43 2.73
N LYS A 42 5.30 -9.57 3.62
CA LYS A 42 5.15 -10.07 4.99
C LYS A 42 4.89 -8.98 6.02
N VAL A 43 4.25 -7.89 5.58
CA VAL A 43 3.78 -6.78 6.42
C VAL A 43 2.30 -6.98 6.76
N THR A 44 1.77 -6.18 7.67
CA THR A 44 0.34 -6.19 8.00
C THR A 44 -0.45 -5.86 6.73
N TRP A 45 -1.58 -6.54 6.52
CA TRP A 45 -2.38 -6.47 5.29
C TRP A 45 -1.72 -7.02 4.01
N GLY A 46 -0.49 -7.53 4.09
CA GLY A 46 0.14 -8.29 3.01
C GLY A 46 0.84 -7.45 1.95
N SER A 47 1.03 -8.04 0.76
CA SER A 47 1.73 -7.43 -0.37
C SER A 47 0.91 -6.30 -1.00
N TYR A 48 1.51 -5.11 -1.04
CA TYR A 48 0.97 -3.97 -1.79
C TYR A 48 0.82 -4.29 -3.28
N PHE A 49 1.77 -5.03 -3.85
CA PHE A 49 1.75 -5.37 -5.27
C PHE A 49 0.64 -6.38 -5.59
N ASP A 50 0.41 -7.36 -4.72
CA ASP A 50 -0.66 -8.34 -4.91
C ASP A 50 -2.03 -7.65 -4.84
N HIS A 51 -2.16 -6.66 -3.94
CA HIS A 51 -3.34 -5.81 -3.86
C HIS A 51 -3.59 -5.06 -5.19
N LEU A 52 -2.57 -4.44 -5.77
CA LEU A 52 -2.71 -3.76 -7.07
C LEU A 52 -3.07 -4.73 -8.20
N VAL A 53 -2.40 -5.89 -8.27
CA VAL A 53 -2.67 -6.91 -9.28
C VAL A 53 -4.09 -7.45 -9.15
N GLU A 54 -4.59 -7.65 -7.94
CA GLU A 54 -5.95 -8.12 -7.71
C GLU A 54 -6.98 -7.08 -8.16
N TRP A 55 -6.82 -5.82 -7.75
CA TRP A 55 -7.76 -4.76 -8.15
C TRP A 55 -7.73 -4.43 -9.64
N ASN A 56 -6.58 -4.61 -10.29
CA ASN A 56 -6.47 -4.43 -11.74
C ASN A 56 -7.41 -5.36 -12.52
N LYS A 57 -7.81 -6.51 -11.96
CA LYS A 57 -8.80 -7.41 -12.58
C LYS A 57 -10.21 -6.82 -12.67
N TYR A 58 -10.50 -5.79 -11.88
CA TYR A 58 -11.84 -5.18 -11.74
C TYR A 58 -11.87 -3.71 -12.15
N ILE A 59 -10.79 -3.18 -12.73
CA ILE A 59 -10.67 -1.74 -13.05
C ILE A 59 -11.74 -1.23 -14.02
N ASP A 60 -12.22 -2.11 -14.92
CA ASP A 60 -13.24 -1.79 -15.92
C ASP A 60 -14.68 -2.05 -15.41
N HIS A 61 -14.84 -2.55 -14.18
CA HIS A 61 -16.17 -2.82 -13.63
C HIS A 61 -16.86 -1.51 -13.25
N GLU A 62 -18.09 -1.26 -13.75
CA GLU A 62 -18.80 0.04 -13.61
C GLU A 62 -18.94 0.56 -12.17
N SER A 63 -19.02 -0.36 -11.21
CA SER A 63 -19.10 -0.03 -9.78
C SER A 63 -17.76 0.26 -9.09
N ILE A 64 -16.63 0.14 -9.80
CA ILE A 64 -15.28 0.38 -9.29
C ILE A 64 -14.75 1.68 -9.88
N MET A 65 -14.18 2.52 -9.03
CA MET A 65 -13.47 3.73 -9.42
C MET A 65 -12.07 3.65 -8.85
N VAL A 66 -11.05 3.73 -9.69
CA VAL A 66 -9.65 3.80 -9.27
C VAL A 66 -9.20 5.26 -9.36
N ILE A 67 -8.60 5.76 -8.29
CA ILE A 67 -8.00 7.10 -8.23
C ILE A 67 -6.61 7.00 -7.64
N THR A 68 -5.70 7.85 -8.08
CA THR A 68 -4.37 7.94 -7.49
C THR A 68 -4.33 8.99 -6.38
N TYR A 69 -3.51 8.77 -5.36
CA TYR A 69 -3.28 9.74 -4.29
C TYR A 69 -2.61 11.01 -4.81
N GLU A 70 -1.83 10.90 -5.88
CA GLU A 70 -1.18 12.00 -6.57
C GLU A 70 -2.18 12.93 -7.26
N GLU A 71 -3.23 12.40 -7.91
CA GLU A 71 -4.32 13.20 -8.50
C GLU A 71 -5.14 13.95 -7.44
N LEU A 72 -5.21 13.44 -6.19
CA LEU A 72 -5.90 14.11 -5.10
C LEU A 72 -5.12 15.28 -4.47
N LYS A 73 -3.82 15.36 -4.73
CA LYS A 73 -2.96 16.41 -4.19
C LYS A 73 -2.94 17.68 -5.04
N GLU A 74 -3.39 17.57 -6.29
CA GLU A 74 -3.57 18.70 -7.20
C GLU A 74 -4.90 19.42 -6.93
#